data_AF-A0A6G2BDF8-F1
#
_entry.id   AF-A0A6G2BDF8-F1
#
_cell.length_a   1.000
_cell.length_b   1.000
_cell.length_c   1.000
_cell.angle_alpha   90.00
_cell.angle_beta   90.00
_cell.angle_gamma   90.00
#
_symmetry.space_group_name_H-M   'P 1'
#
loop_
_entity.id
_entity.type
_entity.pdbx_description
1 polymer ?
#
loop_
_entity_poly.entity_id
_entity_poly.type
_entity_poly.pdbx_seq_one_letter_code
_entity_poly.pdbx_strand_id
1 'polypeptide(L)'
;MPQTTEPTATTWPEGVIARYLTVGGATVDISQKPNSTAATATCRGCTRDHYDTFTCKVTPETQRAMALIVGKWAQSHAETCRALPRPTA
;
A
#
# COMPACT_ATOMS: atom_id res chain seq x y z
N MET A 1 22.94 23.85 12.72
CA MET A 1 21.96 24.17 11.66
C MET A 1 20.87 23.12 11.71
N PRO A 2 19.60 23.45 12.01
CA PRO A 2 18.53 22.46 11.93
C PRO A 2 18.22 22.21 10.45
N GLN A 3 18.31 20.96 10.01
CA GLN A 3 17.88 20.57 8.67
C GLN A 3 16.36 20.51 8.69
N THR A 4 15.72 21.49 8.07
CA THR A 4 14.29 21.45 7.75
C THR A 4 14.08 20.36 6.71
N THR A 5 13.61 19.19 7.12
CA THR A 5 13.15 18.15 6.21
C THR A 5 11.86 18.64 5.57
N GLU A 6 11.94 19.17 4.34
CA GLU A 6 10.77 19.44 3.52
C GLU A 6 10.00 18.13 3.30
N PRO A 7 8.69 18.07 3.59
CA PRO A 7 7.90 16.91 3.22
C PRO A 7 7.81 16.89 1.69
N THR A 8 8.54 15.97 1.06
CA THR A 8 8.46 15.72 -0.37
C THR A 8 6.98 15.53 -0.71
N ALA A 9 6.39 16.48 -1.45
CA ALA A 9 5.01 16.41 -1.90
C ALA A 9 4.86 15.13 -2.72
N THR A 10 4.37 14.08 -2.07
CA THR A 10 4.35 12.76 -2.66
C THR A 10 3.19 12.76 -3.62
N THR A 11 3.50 12.95 -4.91
CA THR A 11 2.52 12.76 -5.97
C THR A 11 1.97 11.35 -5.81
N TRP A 12 0.67 11.27 -5.50
CA TRP A 12 0.01 9.99 -5.29
C TRP A 12 0.14 9.18 -6.58
N PRO A 13 0.69 7.95 -6.53
CA PRO A 13 0.81 7.15 -7.72
C PRO A 13 -0.58 6.82 -8.27
N GLU A 14 -0.68 6.74 -9.59
CA GLU A 14 -1.95 6.49 -10.26
C GLU A 14 -2.58 5.16 -9.80
N GLY A 15 -3.88 5.19 -9.51
CA GLY A 15 -4.64 4.03 -9.07
C GLY A 15 -4.40 3.61 -7.61
N VAL A 16 -3.54 4.31 -6.85
CA VAL A 16 -3.37 4.08 -5.42
C VAL A 16 -4.52 4.77 -4.66
N ILE A 17 -5.29 3.99 -3.91
CA ILE A 17 -6.47 4.43 -3.16
C ILE A 17 -6.21 4.55 -1.66
N ALA A 18 -5.15 3.93 -1.14
CA ALA A 18 -4.70 4.08 0.24
C ALA A 18 -3.19 3.80 0.36
N ARG A 19 -2.55 4.40 1.36
CA ARG A 19 -1.12 4.21 1.68
C ARG A 19 -0.92 4.14 3.17
N TYR A 20 -0.18 3.14 3.63
CA TYR A 20 0.18 2.92 5.03
C TYR A 20 1.68 3.08 5.22
N LEU A 21 2.10 3.81 6.24
CA LEU A 21 3.52 4.00 6.58
C LEU A 21 3.98 2.84 7.47
N THR A 22 5.09 2.20 7.11
CA THR A 22 5.66 1.11 7.92
C THR A 22 6.55 1.63 9.04
N VAL A 23 6.79 0.82 10.07
CA VAL A 23 7.75 1.14 11.15
C VAL A 23 9.17 1.35 10.61
N GLY A 24 9.54 0.64 9.54
CA GLY A 24 10.81 0.82 8.84
C GLY A 24 10.90 2.09 7.97
N GLY A 25 9.86 2.92 7.94
CA GLY A 25 9.81 4.14 7.11
C GLY A 25 9.50 3.89 5.63
N ALA A 26 9.25 2.64 5.23
CA ALA A 26 8.73 2.30 3.91
C ALA A 26 7.20 2.51 3.84
N THR A 27 6.61 2.25 2.67
CA THR A 27 5.17 2.42 2.45
C THR A 27 4.52 1.16 1.90
N VAL A 28 3.29 0.90 2.31
CA VAL A 28 2.39 -0.12 1.73
C VAL A 28 1.31 0.60 0.94
N ASP A 29 1.33 0.45 -0.38
CA ASP A 29 0.39 1.07 -1.30
C ASP A 29 -0.74 0.10 -1.62
N ILE A 30 -1.99 0.52 -1.49
CA ILE A 30 -3.15 -0.21 -2.00
C ILE A 30 -3.57 0.42 -3.32
N SER A 31 -3.56 -0.37 -4.38
CA SER A 31 -4.02 0.03 -5.70
C SER A 31 -5.22 -0.77 -6.16
N GLN A 32 -6.14 -0.10 -6.86
CA GLN A 32 -7.27 -0.72 -7.53
C GLN A 32 -7.24 -0.31 -9.00
N LYS A 33 -7.32 -1.29 -9.91
CA LYS A 33 -7.42 -0.98 -11.34
C LYS A 33 -8.83 -0.44 -11.65
N PRO A 34 -8.96 0.61 -12.47
CA PRO A 34 -10.27 1.07 -12.93
C PRO A 34 -10.98 -0.08 -13.66
N ASN A 35 -12.28 -0.27 -13.37
CA ASN A 35 -13.11 -1.37 -13.87
C ASN A 35 -12.68 -2.78 -13.41
N SER A 36 -11.73 -2.87 -12.49
CA SER A 36 -11.40 -4.11 -11.82
C SER A 36 -11.90 -4.08 -10.39
N THR A 37 -12.24 -5.26 -9.93
CA THR A 37 -12.69 -5.48 -8.58
C THR A 37 -11.61 -6.12 -7.71
N ALA A 38 -10.44 -6.35 -8.30
CA ALA A 38 -9.23 -6.73 -7.60
C ALA A 38 -8.60 -5.48 -6.96
N ALA A 39 -8.16 -5.63 -5.71
CA ALA A 39 -7.31 -4.68 -5.02
C ALA A 39 -5.98 -5.36 -4.70
N THR A 40 -4.89 -4.62 -4.87
CA THR A 40 -3.53 -5.11 -4.65
C THR A 40 -2.88 -4.24 -3.60
N ALA A 41 -2.31 -4.85 -2.57
CA ALA A 41 -1.45 -4.15 -1.63
C ALA A 41 0.03 -4.46 -1.94
N THR A 42 0.90 -3.45 -1.89
CA THR A 42 2.32 -3.59 -2.25
C THR A 42 3.19 -2.83 -1.26
N CYS A 43 4.02 -3.56 -0.52
CA CYS A 43 5.03 -2.97 0.36
C CYS A 43 6.29 -2.61 -0.42
N ARG A 44 6.69 -1.33 -0.42
CA ARG A 44 7.88 -0.84 -1.13
C ARG A 44 9.21 -1.18 -0.45
N GLY A 45 9.18 -1.54 0.84
CA GLY A 45 10.39 -1.90 1.59
C GLY A 45 10.78 -3.37 1.48
N CYS A 46 9.82 -4.28 1.30
CA CYS A 46 10.08 -5.71 1.18
C CYS A 46 10.61 -6.08 -0.23
N THR A 47 11.58 -6.99 -0.29
CA THR A 47 12.17 -7.52 -1.54
C THR A 47 11.39 -8.68 -2.15
N ARG A 48 10.70 -9.46 -1.31
CA ARG A 48 9.57 -10.25 -1.78
C ARG A 48 8.40 -9.31 -1.86
N ASP A 49 7.91 -9.11 -3.08
CA ASP A 49 6.59 -8.58 -3.30
C ASP A 49 5.62 -9.47 -2.49
N HIS A 50 5.28 -9.05 -1.27
CA HIS A 50 4.09 -9.56 -0.59
C HIS A 50 2.91 -8.93 -1.34
N TYR A 51 2.73 -9.32 -2.61
CA TYR A 51 1.55 -9.00 -3.40
C TYR A 51 0.50 -10.00 -2.98
N ASP A 52 -0.29 -9.66 -1.98
CA ASP A 52 -1.54 -10.38 -1.78
C ASP A 52 -2.53 -9.75 -2.77
N THR A 53 -2.59 -10.32 -3.97
CA THR A 53 -3.59 -9.91 -4.96
C THR A 53 -4.89 -10.57 -4.57
N PHE A 54 -5.71 -9.85 -3.83
CA PHE A 54 -7.01 -10.32 -3.44
C PHE A 54 -7.96 -10.20 -4.63
N THR A 55 -8.14 -11.32 -5.37
CA THR A 55 -9.13 -11.43 -6.44
C THR A 55 -10.35 -12.22 -5.97
N CYS A 56 -11.52 -11.62 -6.03
CA CYS A 56 -12.79 -12.36 -5.97
C CYS A 56 -13.69 -11.94 -7.13
N LYS A 57 -14.71 -12.75 -7.45
CA LYS A 57 -15.80 -12.32 -8.34
C LYS A 57 -16.62 -11.31 -7.55
N VAL A 58 -16.65 -10.06 -8.00
CA VAL A 58 -17.22 -8.98 -7.19
C VAL A 58 -18.59 -8.59 -7.69
N THR A 59 -19.56 -8.71 -6.79
CA THR A 59 -20.77 -7.89 -6.81
C THR A 59 -20.44 -6.55 -6.13
N PRO A 60 -21.15 -5.45 -6.40
CA PRO A 60 -20.90 -4.16 -5.73
C PRO A 60 -20.83 -4.25 -4.20
N GLU A 61 -21.52 -5.24 -3.63
CA GLU A 61 -21.59 -5.56 -2.21
C GLU A 61 -20.27 -6.14 -1.68
N THR A 62 -19.60 -7.02 -2.44
CA THR A 62 -18.33 -7.63 -2.04
C THR A 62 -17.13 -6.70 -2.30
N GLN A 63 -17.29 -5.65 -3.11
CA GLN A 63 -16.22 -4.68 -3.36
C GLN A 63 -15.79 -3.94 -2.09
N ARG A 64 -16.77 -3.57 -1.25
CA ARG A 64 -16.51 -2.94 0.05
C ARG A 64 -15.83 -3.90 1.01
N ALA A 65 -16.28 -5.17 1.07
CA ALA A 65 -15.66 -6.19 1.90
C ALA A 65 -14.19 -6.43 1.53
N MET A 66 -13.87 -6.39 0.23
CA MET A 66 -12.50 -6.54 -0.25
C MET A 66 -11.60 -5.37 0.15
N ALA A 67 -12.09 -4.13 0.00
CA ALA A 67 -11.35 -2.96 0.47
C ALA A 67 -11.01 -3.06 1.97
N LEU A 68 -11.92 -3.60 2.78
CA LEU A 68 -11.67 -3.86 4.21
C LEU A 68 -10.63 -4.95 4.45
N ILE A 69 -10.66 -6.05 3.69
CA ILE A 69 -9.67 -7.15 3.83
C ILE A 69 -8.27 -6.65 3.44
N VAL A 70 -8.15 -6.02 2.27
CA VAL A 70 -6.86 -5.51 1.77
C VAL A 70 -6.34 -4.40 2.68
N GLY A 71 -7.22 -3.52 3.17
CA GLY A 71 -6.90 -2.49 4.15
C GLY A 71 -6.38 -3.06 5.47
N LYS A 72 -7.06 -4.06 6.04
CA LYS A 72 -6.62 -4.73 7.28
C LYS A 72 -5.26 -5.39 7.13
N TRP A 73 -5.03 -6.07 6.01
CA TRP A 73 -3.73 -6.67 5.72
C TRP A 73 -2.63 -5.59 5.62
N ALA A 74 -2.87 -4.54 4.84
CA ALA A 74 -1.89 -3.48 4.62
C ALA A 74 -1.52 -2.77 5.94
N GLN A 75 -2.51 -2.50 6.79
CA GLN A 75 -2.29 -1.94 8.12
C GLN A 75 -1.46 -2.89 9.00
N SER A 76 -1.86 -4.16 9.11
CA SER A 76 -1.16 -5.14 9.95
C SER A 76 0.29 -5.36 9.49
N HIS A 77 0.52 -5.36 8.17
CA HIS A 77 1.87 -5.42 7.62
C HIS A 77 2.66 -4.15 7.97
N ALA A 78 2.07 -2.97 7.80
CA ALA A 78 2.75 -1.71 8.09
C ALA A 78 3.18 -1.58 9.56
N GLU A 79 2.33 -2.00 10.48
CA GLU A 79 2.59 -1.98 11.93
C GLU A 79 3.78 -2.87 12.36
N THR A 80 4.12 -3.88 11.57
CA THR A 80 5.18 -4.86 11.90
C THR A 80 6.39 -4.78 10.98
N CYS A 81 6.24 -4.21 9.78
CA CYS A 81 7.27 -4.16 8.77
C CYS A 81 8.38 -3.16 9.14
N ARG A 82 9.59 -3.70 9.34
CA ARG A 82 10.82 -2.94 9.61
C ARG A 82 11.74 -2.83 8.38
N ALA A 83 11.26 -3.23 7.21
CA ALA A 83 12.02 -3.08 5.98
C ALA A 83 12.16 -1.59 5.64
N LEU A 84 13.40 -1.17 5.36
CA LEU A 84 13.70 0.19 4.95
C LEU A 84 13.20 0.44 3.52
N PRO A 85 12.90 1.70 3.14
CA PRO A 85 12.58 2.05 1.76
C PRO A 85 13.69 1.56 0.81
N ARG A 86 13.30 1.01 -0.34
CA ARG A 86 14.27 0.72 -1.42
C ARG A 86 14.95 2.03 -1.85
N PRO A 87 16.29 2.05 -1.99
CA PRO A 87 16.99 3.23 -2.49
C PRO A 87 16.48 3.59 -3.88
N THR A 88 16.19 4.87 -4.10
CA THR A 88 15.99 5.41 -5.46
C THR A 88 17.38 5.65 -6.04
N ALA A 89 17.76 4.87 -7.05
CA ALA A 89 19.02 5.04 -7.78
C ALA A 89 18.96 6.24 -8.72
#